data_AF-A0A967CSA8-F1
#
_entry.id   AF-A0A967CSA8-F1
#
_cell.length_a   1.000
_cell.length_b   1.000
_cell.length_c   1.000
_cell.angle_alpha   90.00
_cell.angle_beta   90.00
_cell.angle_gamma   90.00
#
_symmetry.space_group_name_H-M   'P 1'
#
loop_
_entity.id
_entity.type
_entity.pdbx_description
1 polymer ?
#
loop_
_entity_poly.entity_id
_entity_poly.type
_entity_poly.pdbx_seq_one_letter_code
_entity_poly.pdbx_strand_id
1 'polypeptide(L)'
;MTMSKYLVLAAVALALPAAAMAQDAEVKFWLQSAPNNIQGCIAADPQFTREHTFILKSGQAEVSMPGGIHVKLKPVRPSVYAGDFDLGRLNLHMVADLSVTPRTLTVTEKNLGCKWSAVKG
;
A
#
# COMPACT_ATOMS: atom_id res chain seq x y z
N MET A 1 -36.33 -38.89 -41.57
CA MET A 1 -36.38 -37.94 -40.44
C MET A 1 -35.27 -38.33 -39.46
N THR A 2 -34.04 -37.88 -39.68
CA THR A 2 -33.39 -36.68 -39.09
C THR A 2 -33.05 -36.81 -37.59
N MET A 3 -31.75 -36.99 -37.35
CA MET A 3 -30.89 -36.40 -36.30
C MET A 3 -31.13 -36.68 -34.82
N SER A 4 -30.12 -37.35 -34.25
CA SER A 4 -29.31 -36.93 -33.09
C SER A 4 -29.99 -36.20 -31.94
N LYS A 5 -30.01 -36.85 -30.77
CA LYS A 5 -30.00 -36.15 -29.48
C LYS A 5 -28.71 -36.50 -28.75
N TYR A 6 -27.72 -35.65 -28.96
CA TYR A 6 -26.43 -35.65 -28.31
C TYR A 6 -26.59 -35.42 -26.79
N LEU A 7 -25.96 -36.31 -26.02
CA LEU A 7 -25.13 -36.03 -24.84
C LEU A 7 -25.26 -34.62 -24.24
N VAL A 8 -26.00 -34.50 -23.13
CA VAL A 8 -25.84 -33.39 -22.19
C VAL A 8 -24.77 -33.81 -21.18
N LEU A 9 -23.51 -33.49 -21.46
CA LEU A 9 -22.43 -33.51 -20.49
C LEU A 9 -22.64 -32.34 -19.51
N ALA A 10 -23.07 -32.65 -18.29
CA ALA A 10 -23.00 -31.72 -17.17
C ALA A 10 -21.53 -31.61 -16.71
N ALA A 11 -20.78 -30.67 -17.28
CA ALA A 11 -19.45 -30.31 -16.78
C ALA A 11 -19.61 -29.39 -15.56
N VAL A 12 -19.72 -29.99 -14.38
CA VAL A 12 -19.40 -29.32 -13.12
C VAL A 12 -17.87 -29.22 -13.06
N ALA A 13 -17.31 -28.07 -13.46
CA ALA A 13 -15.88 -27.85 -13.37
C ALA A 13 -15.58 -26.50 -12.69
N LEU A 14 -15.22 -26.62 -11.41
CA LEU A 14 -14.21 -25.82 -10.73
C LEU A 14 -14.60 -24.37 -10.40
N ALA A 15 -15.33 -24.21 -9.29
CA ALA A 15 -15.11 -23.08 -8.41
C ALA A 15 -13.68 -23.18 -7.85
N LEU A 16 -12.70 -22.70 -8.60
CA LEU A 16 -11.38 -22.41 -8.07
C LEU A 16 -11.58 -21.37 -6.94
N PRO A 17 -11.06 -21.61 -5.73
CA PRO A 17 -10.90 -20.51 -4.79
C PRO A 17 -9.96 -19.54 -5.51
N ALA A 18 -10.48 -18.38 -5.90
CA ALA A 18 -9.65 -17.24 -6.21
C ALA A 18 -8.92 -16.90 -4.91
N ALA A 19 -7.81 -17.59 -4.62
CA ALA A 19 -6.74 -17.00 -3.86
C ALA A 19 -6.49 -15.69 -4.58
N ALA A 20 -6.93 -14.59 -3.97
CA ALA A 20 -6.75 -13.26 -4.52
C ALA A 20 -5.24 -13.10 -4.66
N MET A 21 -4.73 -13.38 -5.87
CA MET A 21 -3.38 -13.07 -6.26
C MET A 21 -3.35 -11.56 -6.16
N ALA A 22 -2.82 -11.05 -5.05
CA ALA A 22 -2.57 -9.63 -4.89
C ALA A 22 -1.75 -9.22 -6.11
N GLN A 23 -2.39 -8.49 -7.03
CA GLN A 23 -1.78 -8.16 -8.31
C GLN A 23 -0.49 -7.40 -8.03
N ASP A 24 0.59 -7.80 -8.68
CA ASP A 24 1.84 -7.05 -8.58
C ASP A 24 1.55 -5.60 -8.98
N ALA A 25 1.99 -4.65 -8.15
CA ALA A 25 1.68 -3.24 -8.32
C ALA A 25 2.86 -2.38 -7.93
N GLU A 26 3.10 -1.33 -8.71
CA GLU A 26 4.07 -0.29 -8.38
C GLU A 26 3.37 1.07 -8.41
N VAL A 27 3.54 1.86 -7.34
CA VAL A 27 2.91 3.18 -7.19
C VAL A 27 3.92 4.16 -6.64
N LYS A 28 4.01 5.33 -7.26
CA LYS A 28 4.89 6.41 -6.82
C LYS A 28 4.10 7.45 -6.07
N PHE A 29 4.50 7.71 -4.84
CA PHE A 29 3.87 8.69 -3.96
C PHE A 29 4.79 9.89 -3.72
N TRP A 30 4.20 11.07 -3.64
CA TRP A 30 4.86 12.26 -3.11
C TRP A 30 4.07 12.71 -1.89
N LEU A 31 4.73 12.82 -0.74
CA LEU A 31 4.06 13.24 0.49
C LEU A 31 4.30 14.72 0.77
N GLN A 32 3.38 15.31 1.52
CA GLN A 32 3.51 16.64 2.10
C GLN A 32 3.26 16.57 3.61
N SER A 33 3.99 17.37 4.38
CA SER A 33 3.77 17.52 5.82
C SER A 33 2.45 18.23 6.10
N ALA A 34 1.79 17.82 7.18
CA ALA A 34 0.64 18.55 7.70
C ALA A 34 1.11 19.92 8.25
N PRO A 35 0.32 21.00 8.06
CA PRO A 35 0.73 22.37 8.42
C PRO A 35 0.95 22.57 9.93
N ASN A 36 0.43 21.66 10.76
CA ASN A 36 0.52 21.68 12.22
C ASN A 36 1.55 20.71 12.78
N ASN A 37 2.47 20.18 11.95
CA ASN A 37 3.58 19.36 12.42
C ASN A 37 4.49 20.15 13.37
N ILE A 38 4.87 19.55 14.51
CA ILE A 38 5.79 20.17 15.47
C ILE A 38 7.22 20.23 14.92
N GLN A 39 8.08 21.07 15.51
CA GLN A 39 9.46 21.30 15.06
C GLN A 39 10.28 20.00 14.88
N GLY A 40 10.10 19.02 15.77
CA GLY A 40 10.78 17.73 15.68
C GLY A 40 10.41 16.91 14.44
N CYS A 41 9.18 17.07 13.94
CA CYS A 41 8.73 16.47 12.69
C CYS A 41 9.33 17.19 11.48
N ILE A 42 9.39 18.53 11.52
CA ILE A 42 9.93 19.36 10.43
C ILE A 42 11.38 18.99 10.13
N ALA A 43 12.16 18.64 11.15
CA ALA A 43 13.54 18.15 10.95
C ALA A 43 13.61 16.84 10.13
N ALA A 44 12.55 16.01 10.17
CA ALA A 44 12.44 14.76 9.42
C ALA A 44 11.75 14.93 8.06
N ASP A 45 11.12 16.06 7.77
CA ASP A 45 10.40 16.35 6.51
C ASP A 45 11.19 15.98 5.23
N PRO A 46 12.51 16.23 5.13
CA PRO A 46 13.26 15.88 3.91
C PRO A 46 13.21 14.40 3.52
N GLN A 47 12.92 13.49 4.47
CA GLN A 47 12.74 12.07 4.20
C GLN A 47 11.36 11.75 3.58
N PHE A 48 10.36 12.60 3.84
CA PHE A 48 8.98 12.34 3.43
C PHE A 48 8.54 13.16 2.21
N THR A 49 9.14 14.34 1.97
CA THR A 49 8.70 15.25 0.90
C THR A 49 9.28 14.95 -0.50
N ARG A 50 9.85 13.75 -0.69
CA ARG A 50 10.40 13.28 -1.97
C ARG A 50 9.61 12.06 -2.48
N GLU A 51 9.97 11.54 -3.66
CA GLU A 51 9.33 10.34 -4.23
C GLU A 51 9.50 9.12 -3.31
N HIS A 52 8.41 8.39 -3.10
CA HIS A 52 8.34 7.09 -2.42
C HIS A 52 7.80 6.06 -3.40
N THR A 53 8.39 4.88 -3.45
CA THR A 53 7.94 3.82 -4.35
C THR A 53 7.33 2.69 -3.53
N PHE A 54 6.02 2.53 -3.64
CA PHE A 54 5.33 1.35 -3.15
C PHE A 54 5.45 0.22 -4.18
N ILE A 55 5.84 -0.96 -3.71
CA ILE A 55 5.96 -2.19 -4.51
C ILE A 55 5.16 -3.27 -3.79
N LEU A 56 4.19 -3.85 -4.49
CA LEU A 56 3.51 -5.08 -4.11
C LEU A 56 3.98 -6.15 -5.08
N LYS A 57 4.63 -7.19 -4.56
CA LYS A 57 5.10 -8.31 -5.36
C LYS A 57 4.80 -9.61 -4.65
N SER A 58 4.03 -10.49 -5.31
CA SER A 58 3.68 -11.80 -4.74
C SER A 58 3.08 -11.70 -3.32
N GLY A 59 2.22 -10.69 -3.10
CA GLY A 59 1.57 -10.42 -1.81
C GLY A 59 2.45 -9.76 -0.74
N GLN A 60 3.72 -9.47 -1.03
CA GLN A 60 4.61 -8.72 -0.15
C GLN A 60 4.60 -7.25 -0.55
N ALA A 61 4.19 -6.39 0.38
CA ALA A 61 4.18 -4.95 0.19
C ALA A 61 5.41 -4.31 0.85
N GLU A 62 6.10 -3.44 0.11
CA GLU A 62 7.22 -2.64 0.60
C GLU A 62 7.11 -1.21 0.08
N VAL A 63 7.55 -0.25 0.88
CA VAL A 63 7.75 1.14 0.43
C VAL A 63 9.23 1.47 0.53
N SER A 64 9.82 1.79 -0.62
CA SER A 64 11.15 2.39 -0.72
C SER A 64 11.04 3.90 -0.56
N MET A 65 11.82 4.45 0.35
CA MET A 65 11.85 5.87 0.69
C MET A 65 13.25 6.45 0.42
N PRO A 66 13.40 7.78 0.38
CA PRO A 66 14.70 8.43 0.37
C PRO A 66 15.61 7.94 1.50
N GLY A 67 16.92 8.02 1.27
CA GLY A 67 17.91 7.56 2.25
C GLY A 67 18.11 6.04 2.29
N GLY A 68 17.55 5.29 1.34
CA GLY A 68 17.69 3.83 1.29
C GLY A 68 16.88 3.12 2.38
N ILE A 69 15.78 3.73 2.82
CA ILE A 69 14.90 3.18 3.83
C ILE A 69 13.84 2.33 3.14
N HIS A 70 13.71 1.08 3.57
CA HIS A 70 12.75 0.11 3.06
C HIS A 70 11.78 -0.29 4.17
N VAL A 71 10.50 0.05 4.01
CA VAL A 71 9.46 -0.23 5.00
C VAL A 71 8.59 -1.37 4.50
N LYS A 72 8.65 -2.52 5.17
CA LYS A 72 7.78 -3.66 4.88
C LYS A 72 6.39 -3.42 5.46
N LEU A 73 5.37 -3.55 4.63
CA LEU A 73 3.97 -3.39 5.01
C LEU A 73 3.27 -4.75 5.06
N LYS A 74 2.37 -4.90 6.03
CA LYS A 74 1.50 -6.06 6.16
C LYS A 74 0.10 -5.71 5.63
N PRO A 75 -0.59 -6.64 4.97
CA PRO A 75 -1.99 -6.42 4.60
C PRO A 75 -2.84 -6.28 5.87
N VAL A 76 -3.63 -5.22 5.94
CA VAL A 76 -4.58 -5.00 7.06
C VAL A 76 -6.03 -5.25 6.64
N ARG A 77 -6.34 -5.00 5.36
CA ARG A 77 -7.62 -5.32 4.69
C ARG A 77 -7.39 -5.32 3.18
N PRO A 78 -8.36 -5.73 2.33
CA PRO A 78 -8.15 -5.78 0.88
C PRO A 78 -7.63 -4.44 0.34
N SER A 79 -6.51 -4.49 -0.42
CA SER A 79 -5.84 -3.33 -1.02
C SER A 79 -5.31 -2.26 -0.05
N VAL A 80 -5.23 -2.56 1.26
CA VAL A 80 -4.66 -1.65 2.26
C VAL A 80 -3.57 -2.34 3.06
N TYR A 81 -2.42 -1.68 3.14
CA TYR A 81 -1.21 -2.21 3.75
C TYR A 81 -0.68 -1.22 4.78
N ALA A 82 -0.22 -1.72 5.92
CA ALA A 82 0.31 -0.88 6.97
C ALA A 82 1.56 -1.49 7.61
N GLY A 83 2.43 -0.63 8.13
CA GLY A 83 3.66 -1.04 8.79
C GLY A 83 4.17 0.04 9.72
N ASP A 84 4.96 -0.38 10.68
CA ASP A 84 5.63 0.50 11.63
C ASP A 84 7.13 0.48 11.37
N PHE A 85 7.78 1.64 11.56
CA PHE A 85 9.22 1.77 11.45
C PHE A 85 9.71 2.96 12.28
N ASP A 86 10.99 2.91 12.65
CA ASP A 86 11.62 3.98 13.41
C ASP A 86 12.52 4.83 12.51
N LEU A 87 12.44 6.15 12.67
CA LEU A 87 13.36 7.10 12.06
C LEU A 87 13.95 8.00 13.14
N GLY A 88 15.16 7.67 13.57
CA GLY A 88 15.79 8.33 14.71
C GLY A 88 14.99 8.08 15.99
N ARG A 89 14.29 9.11 16.49
CA ARG A 89 13.43 9.04 17.69
C ARG A 89 11.92 8.99 17.37
N LEU A 90 11.56 9.02 16.08
CA LEU A 90 10.16 9.02 15.65
C LEU A 90 9.69 7.58 15.47
N ASN A 91 8.57 7.24 16.10
CA ASN A 91 7.91 5.94 15.95
C ASN A 91 6.78 6.11 14.94
N LEU A 92 7.02 5.67 13.70
CA LEU A 92 6.19 6.00 12.56
C LEU A 92 5.30 4.84 12.17
N HIS A 93 4.08 5.18 11.80
CA HIS A 93 3.07 4.29 11.25
C HIS A 93 2.75 4.71 9.82
N MET A 94 2.99 3.82 8.88
CA MET A 94 2.74 4.02 7.46
C MET A 94 1.51 3.22 7.03
N VAL A 95 0.63 3.86 6.24
CA VAL A 95 -0.55 3.22 5.64
C VAL A 95 -0.61 3.56 4.16
N ALA A 96 -0.59 2.54 3.31
CA ALA A 96 -0.85 2.62 1.88
C ALA A 96 -2.27 2.10 1.61
N ASP A 97 -3.16 2.96 1.11
CA ASP A 97 -4.52 2.59 0.70
C ASP A 97 -4.63 2.69 -0.83
N LEU A 98 -4.62 1.52 -1.48
CA LEU A 98 -4.76 1.37 -2.93
C LEU A 98 -6.21 1.14 -3.35
N SER A 99 -7.14 1.07 -2.40
CA SER A 99 -8.57 0.86 -2.68
C SER A 99 -9.29 2.12 -3.16
N VAL A 100 -8.66 3.28 -2.97
CA VAL A 100 -9.20 4.61 -3.30
C VAL A 100 -8.50 5.21 -4.53
N THR A 101 -9.19 6.16 -5.18
CA THR A 101 -8.65 6.93 -6.32
C THR A 101 -8.81 8.43 -6.05
N PRO A 102 -7.71 9.22 -5.98
CA PRO A 102 -6.32 8.78 -6.12
C PRO A 102 -5.89 7.87 -4.97
N ARG A 103 -4.90 7.01 -5.21
CA ARG A 103 -4.34 6.12 -4.19
C ARG A 103 -3.66 6.97 -3.12
N THR A 104 -3.57 6.48 -1.90
CA THR A 104 -3.00 7.26 -0.80
C THR A 104 -1.88 6.54 -0.08
N LEU A 105 -0.92 7.32 0.39
CA LEU A 105 0.11 6.92 1.33
C LEU A 105 0.13 7.95 2.47
N THR A 106 0.06 7.48 3.71
CA THR A 106 0.13 8.33 4.90
C THR A 106 1.21 7.84 5.83
N VAL A 107 1.88 8.77 6.50
CA VAL A 107 2.83 8.48 7.56
C VAL A 107 2.42 9.30 8.76
N THR A 108 2.30 8.67 9.92
CA THR A 108 1.92 9.32 11.17
C THR A 108 2.89 8.91 12.26
N GLU A 109 3.29 9.84 13.13
CA GLU A 109 4.06 9.50 14.32
C GLU A 109 3.08 9.25 15.48
N LYS A 110 3.29 8.15 16.21
CA LYS A 110 2.31 7.63 17.18
C LYS A 110 2.15 8.48 18.46
N ASN A 111 3.09 9.35 18.79
CA ASN A 111 3.21 10.01 20.10
C ASN A 111 3.23 11.56 20.04
N LEU A 112 3.73 12.13 18.96
CA LEU A 112 4.09 13.54 18.78
C LEU A 112 3.17 14.26 17.79
N GLY A 113 2.27 13.51 17.13
CA GLY A 113 1.27 14.06 16.21
C GLY A 113 1.80 14.46 14.84
N CYS A 114 3.03 14.06 14.47
CA CYS A 114 3.54 14.29 13.13
C CYS A 114 2.68 13.56 12.10
N LYS A 115 2.41 14.22 10.97
CA LYS A 115 1.68 13.62 9.86
C LYS A 115 2.24 14.07 8.51
N TRP A 116 2.32 13.10 7.60
CA TRP A 116 2.57 13.31 6.17
C TRP A 116 1.51 12.56 5.37
N SER A 117 1.13 13.10 4.22
CA SER A 117 0.10 12.50 3.37
C SER A 117 0.39 12.74 1.91
N ALA A 118 0.02 11.77 1.08
CA ALA A 118 0.23 11.82 -0.36
C ALA A 118 -0.53 13.00 -0.98
N VAL A 119 0.18 13.78 -1.80
CA VAL A 119 -0.40 14.79 -2.69
C VAL A 119 -0.50 14.28 -4.13
N LYS A 120 0.19 13.17 -4.42
CA LYS A 120 0.17 12.46 -5.70
C LYS A 120 0.38 10.96 -5.44
N GLY A 121 -0.38 10.11 -6.13
CA GLY A 121 -0.38 8.65 -5.99
C GLY A 121 -1.31 7.96 -6.97
#